data_AF-A0A8X6W6R2-F1
#
_entry.id   AF-A0A8X6W6R2-F1
#
_cell.length_a   1.000
_cell.length_b   1.000
_cell.length_c   1.000
_cell.angle_alpha   90.00
_cell.angle_beta   90.00
_cell.angle_gamma   90.00
#
_symmetry.space_group_name_H-M   'P 1'
#
loop_
_entity.id
_entity.type
_entity.pdbx_description
1 polymer ?
#
loop_
_entity_poly.entity_id
_entity_poly.type
_entity_poly.pdbx_seq_one_letter_code
_entity_poly.pdbx_strand_id
1 'polypeptide(L)'
;MPHKCAIEALDRCLQDIQNNRKLMGGVVVLLAGDFRQTLPVIKGGTAADEISAFLKASYLWTEVEKLYLTTNMRVQLFSDDESGAYAQKLLEIGEGHLDTDQEGMVLFTHQFCQVVKSEDELIDQVFPNLQQYILDEK
;
A
#
# COMPACT_ATOMS: atom_id res chain seq x y z
N MET A 1 7.79 0.07 -0.04
CA MET A 1 8.00 0.06 -1.51
C MET A 1 9.49 -0.09 -1.85
N PRO A 2 9.90 -0.75 -2.96
CA PRO A 2 11.31 -0.82 -3.34
C PRO A 2 11.91 0.55 -3.67
N HIS A 3 13.19 0.72 -3.35
CA HIS A 3 13.97 1.89 -3.71
C HIS A 3 14.23 1.92 -5.23
N LYS A 4 14.22 3.08 -5.87
CA LYS A 4 14.43 3.21 -7.33
C LYS A 4 15.70 2.52 -7.82
N CYS A 5 16.78 2.64 -7.06
CA CYS A 5 18.07 2.01 -7.35
C CYS A 5 17.97 0.49 -7.55
N ALA A 6 17.00 -0.20 -6.91
CA ALA A 6 16.81 -1.62 -7.10
C ALA A 6 16.30 -1.93 -8.52
N ILE A 7 15.36 -1.11 -9.03
CA ILE A 7 14.82 -1.26 -10.39
C ILE A 7 15.86 -0.83 -11.43
N GLU A 8 16.64 0.22 -11.15
CA GLU A 8 17.75 0.64 -12.02
C GLU A 8 18.89 -0.38 -12.05
N ALA A 9 19.17 -1.04 -10.93
CA ALA A 9 20.13 -2.13 -10.89
C ALA A 9 19.61 -3.35 -11.64
N LEU A 10 18.31 -3.65 -11.54
CA LEU A 10 17.67 -4.71 -12.31
C LEU A 10 17.80 -4.46 -13.81
N ASP A 11 17.52 -3.25 -14.29
CA ASP A 11 17.68 -2.88 -15.71
C ASP A 11 19.11 -3.15 -16.19
N ARG A 12 20.12 -2.61 -15.49
CA ARG A 12 21.54 -2.85 -15.83
C ARG A 12 21.90 -4.33 -15.82
N CYS A 13 21.43 -5.06 -14.79
CA CYS A 13 21.70 -6.48 -14.65
C CYS A 13 21.10 -7.30 -15.80
N LEU A 14 19.87 -7.01 -16.20
CA LEU A 14 19.23 -7.68 -17.35
C LEU A 14 19.92 -7.32 -18.66
N GLN A 15 20.37 -6.08 -18.84
CA GLN A 15 21.14 -5.69 -20.02
C GLN A 15 22.46 -6.47 -20.14
N ASP A 16 23.16 -6.66 -19.01
CA ASP A 16 24.42 -7.39 -18.98
C ASP A 16 24.20 -8.90 -19.18
N ILE A 17 23.20 -9.50 -18.53
CA ILE A 17 22.86 -10.93 -18.67
C ILE A 17 22.43 -11.26 -20.10
N GLN A 18 21.59 -10.40 -20.70
CA GLN A 18 21.07 -10.62 -22.05
C GLN A 18 22.05 -10.17 -23.14
N ASN A 19 23.17 -9.54 -22.77
CA ASN A 19 24.07 -8.84 -23.69
C ASN A 19 23.30 -7.93 -24.67
N ASN A 20 22.31 -7.19 -24.14
CA ASN A 20 21.39 -6.38 -24.91
C ASN A 20 21.15 -5.05 -24.20
N ARG A 21 21.48 -3.93 -24.84
CA ARG A 21 21.38 -2.58 -24.26
C ARG A 21 19.98 -1.97 -24.32
N LYS A 22 18.97 -2.71 -24.80
CA LYS A 22 17.57 -2.28 -24.68
C LYS A 22 17.14 -2.26 -23.22
N LEU A 23 16.13 -1.46 -22.90
CA LEU A 23 15.48 -1.41 -21.60
C LEU A 23 15.18 -2.82 -21.08
N MET A 24 15.54 -3.09 -19.82
CA MET A 24 15.41 -4.38 -19.14
C MET A 24 16.03 -5.55 -19.92
N GLY A 25 17.10 -5.31 -20.68
CA GLY A 25 17.71 -6.32 -21.55
C GLY A 25 16.79 -6.82 -22.68
N GLY A 26 15.73 -6.08 -23.00
CA GLY A 26 14.67 -6.49 -23.92
C GLY A 26 13.63 -7.43 -23.32
N VAL A 27 13.64 -7.66 -22.02
CA VAL A 27 12.64 -8.46 -21.30
C VAL A 27 11.44 -7.60 -20.93
N VAL A 28 10.25 -8.16 -21.04
CA VAL A 28 9.03 -7.53 -20.54
C VAL A 28 8.99 -7.67 -19.02
N VAL A 29 8.96 -6.54 -18.32
CA VAL A 29 8.85 -6.48 -16.85
C VAL A 29 7.50 -5.89 -16.47
N LEU A 30 6.73 -6.62 -15.66
CA LEU A 30 5.50 -6.12 -15.07
C LEU A 30 5.77 -5.67 -13.63
N LEU A 31 5.53 -4.39 -13.35
CA LEU A 31 5.54 -3.85 -12.01
C LEU A 31 4.10 -3.75 -11.51
N ALA A 32 3.83 -4.32 -10.34
CA ALA A 32 2.51 -4.27 -9.71
C ALA A 32 2.66 -3.73 -8.27
N GLY A 33 1.78 -2.81 -7.90
CA GLY A 33 1.76 -2.20 -6.59
C GLY A 33 0.77 -1.05 -6.50
N ASP A 34 0.59 -0.52 -5.30
CA ASP A 34 -0.26 0.65 -5.04
C ASP A 34 0.60 1.77 -4.43
N PHE A 35 0.73 2.89 -5.16
CA PHE A 35 1.52 4.03 -4.73
C PHE A 35 0.87 4.84 -3.60
N ARG A 36 -0.38 4.54 -3.25
CA ARG A 36 -1.12 5.17 -2.14
C ARG A 36 -0.84 4.51 -0.79
N GLN A 37 -0.07 3.42 -0.77
CA GLN A 37 0.27 2.70 0.46
C GLN A 37 1.42 3.37 1.22
N THR A 38 2.66 3.07 0.87
CA THR A 38 3.84 3.59 1.59
C THR A 38 4.97 3.94 0.63
N LEU A 39 5.67 5.03 0.93
CA LEU A 39 6.94 5.37 0.29
C LEU A 39 8.06 4.38 0.71
N PRO A 40 9.21 4.37 0.02
CA PRO A 40 10.37 3.62 0.48
C PRO A 40 10.85 4.17 1.82
N VAL A 41 11.14 3.28 2.76
CA VAL A 41 11.60 3.67 4.10
C VAL A 41 13.09 4.01 4.06
N ILE A 42 13.45 5.25 4.42
CA ILE A 42 14.84 5.71 4.52
C ILE A 42 15.16 5.98 6.00
N LYS A 43 16.00 5.12 6.61
CA LYS A 43 16.35 5.26 8.03
C LYS A 43 17.11 6.56 8.27
N GLY A 44 16.56 7.44 9.10
CA GLY A 44 17.14 8.77 9.38
C GLY A 44 17.08 9.74 8.20
N GLY A 45 16.32 9.40 7.15
CA GLY A 45 16.14 10.26 5.99
C GLY A 45 15.09 11.34 6.22
N THR A 46 15.14 12.35 5.36
CA THR A 46 14.13 13.40 5.27
C THR A 46 13.02 13.01 4.29
N ALA A 47 11.90 13.73 4.29
CA ALA A 47 10.85 13.55 3.27
C ALA A 47 11.38 13.72 1.83
N ALA A 48 12.38 14.59 1.63
CA ALA A 48 13.03 14.75 0.33
C ALA A 48 13.82 13.50 -0.08
N ASP A 49 14.46 12.80 0.88
CA ASP A 49 15.17 11.55 0.62
C ASP A 49 14.20 10.44 0.23
N GLU A 50 13.03 10.35 0.88
CA GLU A 50 11.98 9.40 0.53
C GLU A 50 11.44 9.64 -0.89
N ILE A 51 11.19 10.89 -1.25
CA ILE A 51 10.77 11.28 -2.61
C ILE A 51 11.87 10.94 -3.63
N SER A 52 13.14 11.20 -3.30
CA SER A 52 14.27 10.87 -4.17
C SER A 52 14.45 9.36 -4.35
N ALA A 53 14.15 8.56 -3.33
CA ALA A 53 14.18 7.10 -3.35
C ALA A 53 13.01 6.47 -4.13
N PHE A 54 11.95 7.22 -4.36
CA PHE A 54 10.71 6.77 -4.96
C PHE A 54 10.88 6.35 -6.43
N LEU A 55 10.16 5.32 -6.86
CA LEU A 55 10.26 4.79 -8.23
C LEU A 55 9.95 5.85 -9.30
N LYS A 56 8.99 6.75 -9.06
CA LYS A 56 8.68 7.83 -10.02
C LYS A 56 9.80 8.86 -10.17
N ALA A 57 10.79 8.87 -9.27
CA ALA A 57 12.00 9.68 -9.38
C ALA A 57 13.14 8.97 -10.14
N SER A 58 12.90 7.77 -10.67
CA SER A 58 13.83 7.08 -11.57
C SER A 58 13.69 7.60 -13.00
N TYR A 59 14.79 7.63 -13.74
CA TYR A 59 14.77 7.87 -15.17
C TYR A 59 13.97 6.81 -15.94
N LEU A 60 13.87 5.59 -15.40
CA LEU A 60 13.11 4.49 -16.02
C LEU A 60 11.60 4.74 -16.02
N TRP A 61 11.09 5.63 -15.15
CA TRP A 61 9.66 5.86 -15.00
C TRP A 61 9.01 6.46 -16.26
N THR A 62 9.77 7.18 -17.09
CA THR A 62 9.27 7.73 -18.36
C THR A 62 8.92 6.64 -19.37
N GLU A 63 9.54 5.47 -19.23
CA GLU A 63 9.35 4.33 -20.13
C GLU A 63 8.25 3.36 -19.65
N VAL A 64 7.68 3.60 -18.48
CA VAL A 64 6.66 2.73 -17.89
C VAL A 64 5.28 3.04 -18.47
N GLU A 65 4.69 2.06 -19.14
CA GLU A 65 3.27 2.07 -19.48
C GLU A 65 2.43 1.82 -18.22
N LYS A 66 1.39 2.63 -18.00
CA LYS A 66 0.56 2.60 -16.79
C LYS A 66 -0.77 1.93 -17.10
N LEU A 67 -1.05 0.84 -16.40
CA LEU A 67 -2.32 0.14 -16.42
C LEU A 67 -2.96 0.22 -15.03
N TYR A 68 -4.28 0.38 -15.00
CA TYR A 68 -5.03 0.59 -13.77
C TYR A 68 -6.05 -0.53 -13.57
N LEU A 69 -6.04 -1.13 -12.38
CA LEU A 69 -7.14 -1.99 -11.92
C LEU A 69 -8.18 -1.11 -11.23
N THR A 70 -9.39 -1.05 -11.79
CA THR A 70 -10.47 -0.19 -11.29
C THR A 70 -11.52 -0.94 -10.49
N THR A 71 -11.49 -2.27 -10.54
CA THR A 71 -12.49 -3.13 -9.88
C THR A 71 -11.93 -3.68 -8.58
N ASN A 72 -12.57 -3.31 -7.46
CA ASN A 72 -12.25 -3.87 -6.15
C ASN A 72 -12.92 -5.25 -5.99
N MET A 73 -12.21 -6.29 -6.42
CA MET A 73 -12.68 -7.68 -6.34
C MET A 73 -12.99 -8.10 -4.89
N ARG A 74 -12.31 -7.54 -3.88
CA ARG A 74 -12.57 -7.89 -2.47
C ARG A 74 -14.00 -7.50 -2.09
N VAL A 75 -14.42 -6.29 -2.41
CA VAL A 75 -15.80 -5.82 -2.15
C VAL A 75 -16.83 -6.63 -2.94
N GLN A 76 -16.55 -6.91 -4.22
CA GLN A 76 -17.47 -7.68 -5.06
C GLN A 76 -17.75 -9.08 -4.52
N LEU A 77 -16.75 -9.74 -3.92
CA LEU A 77 -16.90 -11.09 -3.38
C LEU A 77 -17.76 -11.15 -2.10
N PHE A 78 -17.77 -10.09 -1.28
CA PHE A 78 -18.56 -10.04 -0.05
C PHE A 78 -19.98 -9.47 -0.26
N SER A 79 -20.20 -8.69 -1.31
CA SER A 79 -21.54 -8.24 -1.76
C SER A 79 -22.39 -7.54 -0.70
N ASP A 80 -21.75 -6.87 0.26
CA ASP A 80 -22.39 -6.07 1.31
C ASP A 80 -22.16 -4.57 1.08
N ASP A 81 -23.23 -3.79 1.25
CA ASP A 81 -23.21 -2.34 1.03
C ASP A 81 -22.21 -1.62 1.96
N GLU A 82 -21.99 -2.16 3.17
CA GLU A 82 -21.04 -1.62 4.15
C GLU A 82 -19.59 -1.72 3.67
N SER A 83 -19.17 -2.87 3.13
CA SER A 83 -17.83 -3.02 2.54
C SER A 83 -17.61 -2.09 1.35
N GLY A 84 -18.64 -1.84 0.54
CA GLY A 84 -18.57 -0.87 -0.56
C GLY A 84 -18.33 0.55 -0.07
N ALA A 85 -19.11 1.00 0.91
CA ALA A 85 -18.95 2.31 1.53
C ALA A 85 -17.57 2.46 2.20
N TYR A 86 -17.14 1.44 2.95
CA TYR A 86 -15.83 1.43 3.61
C TYR A 86 -14.67 1.49 2.60
N ALA A 87 -14.73 0.70 1.52
CA ALA A 87 -13.70 0.71 0.48
C ALA A 87 -13.62 2.06 -0.24
N GLN A 88 -14.75 2.70 -0.52
CA GLN A 88 -14.77 4.04 -1.09
C GLN A 88 -14.11 5.04 -0.14
N LYS A 89 -14.36 4.91 1.16
CA LYS A 89 -13.75 5.77 2.17
C LYS A 89 -12.23 5.56 2.30
N LEU A 90 -11.74 4.32 2.18
CA LEU A 90 -10.30 4.03 2.10
C LEU A 90 -9.64 4.64 0.85
N LEU A 91 -10.36 4.69 -0.27
CA LEU A 91 -9.87 5.37 -1.48
C LEU A 91 -9.75 6.88 -1.24
N GLU A 92 -10.71 7.52 -0.57
CA GLU A 92 -10.62 8.94 -0.21
C GLU A 92 -9.40 9.25 0.66
N ILE A 93 -9.05 8.37 1.60
CA ILE A 93 -7.78 8.48 2.37
C ILE A 93 -6.59 8.42 1.41
N GLY A 94 -6.51 7.38 0.58
CA GLY A 94 -5.36 7.13 -0.28
C GLY A 94 -5.12 8.22 -1.34
N GLU A 95 -6.17 8.91 -1.78
CA GLU A 95 -6.08 10.05 -2.71
C GLU A 95 -5.87 11.40 -1.99
N GLY A 96 -5.94 11.43 -0.65
CA GLY A 96 -5.80 12.66 0.12
C GLY A 96 -7.00 13.61 0.00
N HIS A 97 -8.21 13.07 -0.17
CA HIS A 97 -9.45 13.84 -0.28
C HIS A 97 -10.14 14.12 1.06
N LEU A 98 -9.56 13.65 2.18
CA LEU A 98 -10.10 13.92 3.51
C LEU A 98 -9.47 15.17 4.10
N ASP A 99 -10.28 15.89 4.87
CA ASP A 99 -9.80 17.03 5.65
C ASP A 99 -8.74 16.56 6.66
N THR A 100 -7.67 17.34 6.73
CA THR A 100 -6.58 17.16 7.69
C THR A 100 -6.54 18.31 8.67
N ASP A 101 -6.01 18.05 9.87
CA ASP A 101 -5.71 19.10 10.83
C ASP A 101 -4.44 19.90 10.45
N GLN A 102 -4.02 20.80 11.33
CA GLN A 102 -2.82 21.64 11.13
C GLN A 102 -1.51 20.84 11.05
N GLU A 103 -1.51 19.59 11.53
CA GLU A 103 -0.37 18.68 11.51
C GLU A 103 -0.42 17.74 10.29
N GLY A 104 -1.46 17.86 9.45
CA GLY A 104 -1.66 16.99 8.28
C GLY A 104 -2.25 15.62 8.63
N MET A 105 -2.81 15.46 9.83
CA MET A 105 -3.38 14.20 10.29
C MET A 105 -4.85 14.11 9.92
N VAL A 106 -5.28 12.91 9.49
CA VAL A 106 -6.69 12.60 9.21
C VAL A 106 -7.37 12.15 10.51
N LEU A 107 -8.52 12.76 10.83
CA LEU A 107 -9.34 12.30 11.94
C LEU A 107 -10.14 11.07 11.54
N PHE A 108 -9.88 9.93 12.17
CA PHE A 108 -10.74 8.75 12.02
C PHE A 108 -12.04 8.94 12.80
N THR A 109 -13.14 9.09 12.06
CA THR A 109 -14.49 9.12 12.60
C THR A 109 -15.04 7.69 12.77
N HIS A 110 -16.23 7.57 13.35
CA HIS A 110 -16.96 6.30 13.48
C HIS A 110 -17.25 5.58 12.15
N GLN A 111 -16.98 6.23 11.01
CA GLN A 111 -17.06 5.62 9.68
C GLN A 111 -15.89 4.69 9.37
N PHE A 112 -14.78 4.80 10.11
CA PHE A 112 -13.57 3.99 9.91
C PHE A 112 -13.29 3.01 11.04
N CYS A 113 -13.65 3.39 12.27
CA CYS A 113 -13.33 2.63 13.45
C CYS A 113 -14.47 2.68 14.46
N GLN A 114 -14.64 1.57 15.18
CA GLN A 114 -15.39 1.55 16.41
C GLN A 114 -14.47 1.93 17.56
N VAL A 115 -14.80 3.01 18.25
CA VAL A 115 -14.08 3.42 19.45
C VAL A 115 -14.61 2.59 20.62
N VAL A 116 -13.75 1.75 21.16
CA VAL A 116 -14.01 0.96 22.37
C VAL A 116 -13.56 1.72 23.62
N LYS A 117 -14.17 1.42 24.77
CA LYS A 117 -13.89 2.08 26.05
C LYS A 117 -12.75 1.43 26.82
N SER A 118 -12.42 0.17 26.51
CA SER A 118 -11.34 -0.58 27.14
C SER A 118 -10.72 -1.60 26.19
N GLU A 119 -9.51 -2.07 26.54
CA GLU A 119 -8.84 -3.17 25.86
C GLU A 119 -9.67 -4.46 25.95
N ASP A 120 -10.30 -4.75 27.10
CA ASP A 120 -11.17 -5.91 27.28
C ASP A 120 -12.34 -5.91 26.28
N GLU A 121 -12.98 -4.75 26.06
CA GLU A 121 -14.06 -4.61 25.09
C GLU A 121 -13.56 -4.84 23.66
N LEU A 122 -12.34 -4.39 23.32
CA LEU A 122 -11.73 -4.66 22.03
C LEU A 122 -11.47 -6.16 21.84
N ILE A 123 -10.92 -6.83 22.85
CA ILE A 123 -10.65 -8.27 22.81
C ILE A 123 -11.94 -9.05 22.59
N ASP A 124 -12.99 -8.75 23.35
CA ASP A 124 -14.29 -9.44 23.25
C ASP A 124 -14.96 -9.21 21.89
N GLN A 125 -14.84 -8.01 21.30
CA GLN A 125 -15.42 -7.71 19.98
C GLN A 125 -14.66 -8.36 18.82
N VAL A 126 -13.32 -8.35 18.86
CA VAL A 126 -12.50 -8.88 17.76
C VAL A 126 -12.38 -10.40 17.84
N PHE A 127 -12.31 -10.96 19.05
CA PHE A 127 -12.18 -12.38 19.30
C PHE A 127 -13.30 -12.89 20.21
N PRO A 128 -14.55 -12.90 19.72
CA PRO A 128 -15.65 -13.41 20.51
C PRO A 128 -15.37 -14.88 20.86
N ASN A 129 -15.43 -15.21 22.15
CA ASN A 129 -15.13 -16.53 22.71
C ASN A 129 -13.64 -16.92 22.70
N LEU A 130 -12.70 -15.97 22.74
CA LEU A 130 -11.27 -16.26 22.84
C LEU A 130 -10.95 -17.27 23.97
N GLN A 131 -11.63 -17.16 25.11
CA GLN A 131 -11.48 -18.07 26.26
C GLN A 131 -11.87 -19.53 25.95
N GLN A 132 -12.76 -19.77 24.99
CA GLN A 132 -13.14 -21.13 24.57
C GLN A 132 -12.06 -21.79 23.71
N TYR A 133 -11.27 -21.01 22.96
CA TYR A 133 -10.22 -21.52 22.07
C TYR A 133 -8.84 -21.62 22.73
N ILE A 134 -8.62 -20.92 23.86
CA ILE A 134 -7.38 -21.01 24.64
C ILE A 134 -7.29 -22.35 25.43
N LEU A 135 -8.40 -23.05 25.64
CA LEU A 135 -8.44 -24.32 26.40
C LEU A 135 -8.11 -25.58 25.58
N ASP A 136 -7.73 -25.44 24.30
CA ASP A 136 -7.29 -26.56 23.44
C ASP A 136 -5.78 -26.89 23.56
N GLU A 137 -5.08 -26.36 24.57
CA GLU A 137 -3.79 -26.91 25.00
C GLU A 137 -4.01 -27.95 26.12
N LYS A 138 -4.03 -29.23 25.74
CA LYS A 138 -3.78 -30.37 26.63
C LYS A 138 -2.37 -30.90 26.47
#